data_AF-A0A5D3YCB6-F1
#
_entry.id   AF-A0A5D3YCB6-F1
#
_cell.length_a   1.000
_cell.length_b   1.000
_cell.length_c   1.000
_cell.angle_alpha   90.00
_cell.angle_beta   90.00
_cell.angle_gamma   90.00
#
_symmetry.space_group_name_H-M   'P 1'
#
loop_
_entity.id
_entity.type
_entity.pdbx_description
1 polymer ?
#
loop_
_entity_poly.entity_id
_entity_poly.type
_entity_poly.pdbx_seq_one_letter_code
_entity_poly.pdbx_strand_id
1 'polypeptide(L)' 'MDYRYANKRKTLAIVVYPTVTLTAARKKRDEARDLLAKGVDPSLAKAINKQVKKHAHENTFEAIALEWHIKQSTT' A
#
# COMPACT_ATOMS: atom_id res chain seq x y z
N MET A 1 -10.14 -2.87 12.41
CA MET A 1 -10.89 -1.64 12.72
C MET A 1 -12.08 -1.57 11.80
N ASP A 2 -13.27 -1.55 12.38
CA ASP A 2 -14.50 -1.43 11.61
C ASP A 2 -14.81 0.04 11.32
N TYR A 3 -15.25 0.31 10.10
CA TYR A 3 -15.61 1.65 9.63
C TYR A 3 -16.75 1.57 8.61
N ARG A 4 -17.36 2.72 8.32
CA ARG A 4 -18.33 2.86 7.23
C ARG A 4 -17.77 3.80 6.18
N TYR A 5 -17.92 3.44 4.92
CA TYR A 5 -17.56 4.27 3.78
C TYR A 5 -18.59 4.04 2.68
N ALA A 6 -19.11 5.12 2.07
CA ALA A 6 -20.16 5.06 1.05
C ALA A 6 -21.37 4.18 1.46
N ASN A 7 -21.85 4.37 2.70
CA ASN A 7 -22.93 3.60 3.34
C ASN A 7 -22.70 2.07 3.48
N LYS A 8 -21.48 1.58 3.20
CA LYS A 8 -21.10 0.17 3.38
C LYS A 8 -20.21 0.02 4.61
N ARG A 9 -20.48 -0.99 5.45
CA ARG A 9 -19.59 -1.38 6.55
C ARG A 9 -18.39 -2.13 5.96
N LYS A 10 -17.19 -1.77 6.39
CA LYS A 10 -15.93 -2.39 6.00
C LYS A 10 -15.05 -2.61 7.22
N THR A 11 -14.13 -3.56 7.12
CA THR A 11 -13.16 -3.88 8.17
C THR A 11 -11.75 -3.74 7.62
N LEU A 12 -10.92 -2.94 8.30
CA LEU A 12 -9.51 -2.73 7.96
C LEU A 12 -8.59 -3.50 8.91
N ALA A 13 -7.74 -4.36 8.35
CA ALA A 13 -6.60 -4.95 9.05
C ALA A 13 -5.44 -3.95 9.13
N ILE A 14 -5.17 -3.43 10.32
CA ILE A 14 -4.16 -2.37 10.55
C ILE A 14 -2.76 -2.98 10.70
N VAL A 15 -2.59 -3.93 11.61
CA VAL A 15 -1.31 -4.55 11.95
C VAL A 15 -1.48 -6.02 12.35
N VAL A 16 -0.37 -6.76 12.34
CA VAL A 16 -0.27 -8.12 12.89
C VAL A 16 0.62 -8.04 14.14
N TYR A 17 0.14 -8.62 15.24
CA TYR A 17 0.89 -8.75 16.50
C TYR A 17 1.73 -10.04 16.47
N PRO A 18 2.94 -10.11 17.06
CA PRO A 18 3.65 -9.08 17.84
C PRO A 18 4.57 -8.16 17.03
N THR A 19 4.58 -8.30 15.70
CA THR A 19 5.50 -7.57 14.79
C THR A 19 5.41 -6.05 14.90
N VAL A 20 4.30 -5.51 15.42
CA VAL A 20 4.08 -4.08 15.58
C VAL A 20 3.70 -3.74 17.02
N THR A 21 4.34 -2.72 17.59
CA THR A 21 4.03 -2.23 18.93
C THR A 21 2.63 -1.60 19.00
N LEU A 22 2.03 -1.60 20.19
CA LEU A 22 0.70 -1.02 20.41
C LEU A 22 0.65 0.47 20.02
N THR A 23 1.71 1.22 20.30
CA THR A 23 1.83 2.64 19.95
C THR A 23 1.78 2.84 18.43
N ALA A 24 2.53 2.04 17.68
CA ALA A 24 2.50 2.11 16.22
C ALA A 24 1.15 1.65 15.63
N ALA A 25 0.49 0.67 16.26
CA ALA A 25 -0.86 0.25 15.88
C ALA A 25 -1.89 1.37 16.05
N ARG A 26 -1.81 2.13 17.16
CA ARG A 26 -2.68 3.30 17.42
C ARG A 26 -2.44 4.41 16.40
N LYS A 27 -1.18 4.74 16.11
CA LYS A 27 -0.83 5.74 15.09
C LYS A 27 -1.45 5.40 13.72
N LYS A 28 -1.28 4.15 13.25
CA LYS A 28 -1.87 3.70 11.98
C LYS A 28 -3.40 3.72 11.97
N ARG A 29 -4.04 3.49 13.12
CA ARG A 29 -5.51 3.62 13.25
C ARG A 29 -5.93 5.07 13.06
N ASP A 30 -5.20 6.01 13.64
CA ASP A 30 -5.53 7.43 13.58
C ASP A 30 -5.30 7.96 12.15
N GLU A 31 -4.21 7.56 11.49
CA GLU A 31 -3.98 7.82 10.05
C GLU A 31 -5.13 7.30 9.17
N ALA A 32 -5.66 6.09 9.46
CA ALA A 32 -6.79 5.54 8.72
C ALA A 32 -8.09 6.34 8.94
N ARG A 33 -8.27 6.93 10.13
CA ARG A 33 -9.41 7.82 10.41
C ARG A 33 -9.28 9.15 9.69
N ASP A 34 -8.07 9.71 9.60
CA ASP A 34 -7.82 10.94 8.84
C ASP A 34 -8.12 10.74 7.34
N LEU A 35 -7.77 9.57 6.78
CA LEU A 35 -8.14 9.23 5.41
C LEU A 35 -9.66 9.18 5.22
N LEU A 36 -10.39 8.59 6.16
CA LEU A 36 -11.85 8.57 6.13
C LEU A 36 -12.46 9.97 6.21
N ALA A 37 -11.91 10.84 7.05
CA ALA A 37 -12.34 12.23 7.17
C ALA A 37 -12.12 13.01 5.85
N LYS A 38 -11.08 12.66 5.09
CA LYS A 38 -10.81 13.19 3.75
C LYS A 38 -11.66 12.54 2.64
N GLY A 39 -12.58 11.64 2.99
CA GLY A 39 -13.41 10.92 2.02
C GLY A 39 -12.63 9.89 1.21
N VAL A 40 -11.47 9.42 1.70
CA VAL A 40 -10.66 8.39 1.03
C VAL A 40 -10.84 7.06 1.75
N ASP A 41 -11.07 5.99 0.98
CA ASP A 41 -11.13 4.64 1.51
C ASP A 41 -9.72 4.15 1.94
N PRO A 42 -9.48 3.88 3.24
CA PRO A 42 -8.17 3.42 3.73
C PRO A 42 -7.73 2.08 3.13
N SER A 43 -8.69 1.21 2.76
CA SER A 43 -8.36 -0.09 2.15
C SER A 43 -7.78 0.07 0.75
N LEU A 44 -8.30 1.02 -0.03
CA LEU A 44 -7.81 1.35 -1.36
C LEU A 44 -6.44 2.03 -1.27
N ALA A 45 -6.27 2.99 -0.35
CA ALA A 45 -4.99 3.64 -0.12
C ALA A 45 -3.88 2.63 0.25
N LYS A 46 -4.21 1.61 1.07
CA LYS A 46 -3.29 0.52 1.41
C LYS A 46 -2.94 -0.34 0.19
N ALA A 47 -3.92 -0.65 -0.66
CA ALA A 47 -3.70 -1.44 -1.87
C ALA A 47 -2.81 -0.70 -2.89
N ILE A 48 -3.08 0.59 -3.11
CA ILE A 48 -2.27 1.44 -3.99
C ILE A 48 -0.83 1.51 -3.48
N ASN A 49 -0.62 1.77 -2.19
CA ASN A 49 0.73 1.81 -1.62
C ASN A 49 1.48 0.48 -1.76
N LYS A 50 0.78 -0.66 -1.67
CA LYS A 50 1.39 -1.98 -1.92
C LYS A 50 1.80 -2.12 -3.39
N GLN A 51 0.94 -1.70 -4.31
CA GLN A 51 1.20 -1.79 -5.75
C GLN A 51 2.33 -0.85 -6.18
N VAL A 52 2.37 0.38 -5.66
CA VAL A 52 3.46 1.33 -5.90
C VAL A 52 4.80 0.77 -5.43
N LYS A 53 4.85 0.15 -4.23
CA LYS A 53 6.07 -0.51 -3.75
C LYS A 53 6.50 -1.67 -4.63
N LYS A 54 5.55 -2.44 -5.14
CA LYS A 54 5.83 -3.55 -6.07
C LYS A 54 6.41 -3.03 -7.39
N HIS A 55 5.76 -2.04 -8.01
CA HIS A 55 6.25 -1.42 -9.23
C HIS A 55 7.60 -0.71 -9.05
N ALA A 56 7.85 -0.07 -7.91
CA ALA A 56 9.14 0.54 -7.63
C ALA A 56 10.27 -0.50 -7.54
N HIS A 57 9.95 -1.72 -7.10
CA HIS A 57 10.91 -2.83 -7.07
C HIS A 57 11.11 -3.48 -8.44
N GLU A 58 10.06 -3.55 -9.27
CA GLU A 58 10.13 -4.10 -10.63
C GLU A 58 10.82 -3.14 -11.61
N ASN A 59 10.57 -1.83 -11.49
CA ASN A 59 11.10 -0.79 -12.38
C ASN A 59 12.42 -0.20 -11.85
N THR A 60 13.35 -1.05 -11.41
CA THR A 60 14.70 -0.59 -11.07
C THR A 60 15.49 -0.31 -12.35
N PHE A 61 16.44 0.62 -12.29
CA PHE A 61 17.29 0.96 -13.44
C PHE A 61 18.01 -0.28 -14.00
N GLU A 62 18.48 -1.16 -13.11
CA GLU A 62 19.11 -2.42 -13.48
C GLU A 62 18.17 -3.33 -14.27
N ALA A 63 16.94 -3.54 -13.81
CA ALA A 63 15.95 -4.37 -14.51
C ALA A 63 15.65 -3.82 -15.91
N ILE A 64 15.45 -2.50 -16.02
CA ILE A 64 15.16 -1.83 -17.29
C ILE A 64 16.38 -1.90 -18.24
N ALA A 65 17.60 -1.72 -17.72
CA ALA A 65 18.82 -1.77 -18.52
C ALA A 65 19.09 -3.18 -19.08
N LEU A 66 18.85 -4.22 -18.28
CA LEU A 66 18.96 -5.61 -18.72
C LEU A 66 17.91 -5.96 -19.78
N GLU A 67 16.65 -5.60 -19.56
CA GLU A 67 15.58 -5.80 -20.55
C GLU A 67 15.90 -5.10 -21.87
N TRP A 68 16.39 -3.86 -21.82
CA TRP A 68 16.79 -3.11 -23.00
C TRP A 68 17.96 -3.77 -23.73
N HIS A 69 19.00 -4.18 -23.00
CA HIS A 69 20.19 -4.82 -23.58
C HIS A 69 19.83 -6.13 -24.30
N ILE A 70 19.02 -6.99 -23.67
CA ILE A 70 18.53 -8.24 -24.28
C ILE A 70 17.76 -7.95 -25.57
N LYS A 71 16.91 -6.92 -25.57
CA LYS A 71 16.13 -6.53 -26.75
C LYS A 71 17.02 -6.06 -27.91
N GLN A 72 18.11 -5.34 -27.61
CA GLN A 72 19.05 -4.85 -28.63
C GLN A 72 19.97 -5.94 -29.16
N SER A 73 20.39 -6.91 -28.32
CA SER A 73 21.31 -7.98 -28.75
C SER A 73 20.63 -9.10 -29.55
N THR A 74 19.30 -9.15 -29.57
CA THR A 74 18.52 -10.17 -30.30
C THR A 74 18.13 -9.71 -31.72
N THR A 75 18.46 -8.47 -32.09
CA THR A 75 18.33 -7.92 -33.45
C THR A 75 19.71 -7.89 -34.10
#